data_AF-A0A2D9C6M8-F1
#
_entry.id   AF-A0A2D9C6M8-F1
#
_cell.length_a   1.000
_cell.length_b   1.000
_cell.length_c   1.000
_cell.angle_alpha   90.00
_cell.angle_beta   90.00
_cell.angle_gamma   90.00
#
_symmetry.space_group_name_H-M   'P 1'
#
loop_
_entity.id
_entity.type
_entity.pdbx_description
1 polymer ?
#
loop_
_entity_poly.entity_id
_entity_poly.type
_entity_poly.pdbx_seq_one_letter_code
_entity_poly.pdbx_strand_id
1 'polypeptide(L)'
;MLTIDNPKTFDWANMDLSDCCEGNAMDTYFTLKLFDLIMEKLEGQPVMNLIEHVVMPSLETFSEMEYNGLDVDLDNLESVGKKLRSNNMDEEDFLYTCKSVTKMDNLSSNHNLIEILYTREDGMELYPPDKTAKGKPSVSAPTLKLLLEHINSELESRG
;
A
#
# COMPACT_ATOMS: atom_id res chain seq x y z
N MET A 1 -26.02 9.86 -11.09
CA MET A 1 -25.06 9.79 -9.97
C MET A 1 -25.15 11.05 -9.13
N LEU A 2 -25.65 10.92 -7.91
CA LEU A 2 -25.65 12.00 -6.93
C LEU A 2 -24.19 12.28 -6.55
N THR A 3 -23.65 13.41 -7.00
CA THR A 3 -22.30 13.83 -6.62
C THR A 3 -22.35 14.35 -5.19
N ILE A 4 -21.69 13.64 -4.28
CA ILE A 4 -21.59 14.04 -2.88
C ILE A 4 -20.24 14.68 -2.63
N ASP A 5 -20.25 15.89 -2.07
CA ASP A 5 -19.04 16.66 -1.79
C ASP A 5 -18.18 16.06 -0.66
N ASN A 6 -18.80 15.44 0.35
CA ASN A 6 -18.10 14.75 1.43
C ASN A 6 -18.83 13.48 1.89
N PRO A 7 -18.37 12.28 1.49
CA PRO A 7 -19.05 11.01 1.79
C PRO A 7 -19.03 10.64 3.28
N LYS A 8 -18.18 11.27 4.11
CA LYS A 8 -18.12 10.98 5.55
C LYS A 8 -19.24 11.65 6.35
N THR A 9 -19.87 12.68 5.79
CA THR A 9 -20.89 13.48 6.48
C THR A 9 -22.27 13.38 5.83
N PHE A 10 -22.37 12.65 4.73
CA PHE A 10 -23.61 12.51 3.98
C PHE A 10 -24.45 11.37 4.55
N ASP A 11 -25.69 11.70 4.92
CA ASP A 11 -26.63 10.74 5.47
C ASP A 11 -27.49 10.15 4.35
N TRP A 12 -27.07 8.98 3.88
CA TRP A 12 -27.79 8.23 2.85
C TRP A 12 -29.16 7.73 3.32
N ALA A 13 -29.34 7.48 4.62
CA ALA A 13 -30.55 6.85 5.14
C ALA A 13 -31.72 7.84 5.23
N ASN A 14 -31.43 9.14 5.40
CA ASN A 14 -32.42 10.20 5.54
C ASN A 14 -32.51 11.14 4.33
N MET A 15 -32.05 10.69 3.16
CA MET A 15 -32.17 11.44 1.91
C MET A 15 -33.65 11.56 1.47
N ASP A 16 -34.00 12.67 0.82
CA ASP A 16 -35.37 12.84 0.30
C ASP A 16 -35.69 11.73 -0.71
N LEU A 17 -36.92 11.21 -0.67
CA LEU A 17 -37.36 10.16 -1.57
C LEU A 17 -37.28 10.61 -3.03
N SER A 18 -37.55 11.90 -3.32
CA SER A 18 -37.44 12.47 -4.66
C SER A 18 -36.00 12.35 -5.19
N ASP A 19 -35.02 12.71 -4.36
CA ASP A 19 -33.60 12.65 -4.72
C ASP A 19 -33.13 11.20 -4.86
N CYS A 20 -33.62 10.29 -4.00
CA CYS A 20 -33.42 8.84 -4.14
C CYS A 20 -33.92 8.32 -5.49
N CYS A 21 -35.16 8.71 -5.87
CA CYS A 21 -35.77 8.29 -7.12
C CYS A 21 -34.97 8.80 -8.31
N GLU A 22 -34.62 10.08 -8.32
CA GLU A 22 -33.89 10.69 -9.44
C GLU A 22 -32.48 10.12 -9.58
N GLY A 23 -31.75 9.94 -8.47
CA GLY A 23 -30.42 9.35 -8.45
C GLY A 23 -30.41 7.92 -8.99
N ASN A 24 -31.30 7.06 -8.47
CA ASN A 24 -31.40 5.66 -8.92
C ASN A 24 -31.87 5.54 -10.38
N ALA A 25 -32.79 6.41 -10.82
CA ALA A 25 -33.25 6.46 -12.20
C ALA A 25 -32.10 6.87 -13.14
N MET A 26 -31.33 7.89 -12.77
CA MET A 26 -30.14 8.28 -13.52
C MET A 26 -29.11 7.15 -13.60
N ASP A 27 -28.81 6.50 -12.48
CA ASP A 27 -27.81 5.42 -12.44
C ASP A 27 -28.24 4.25 -13.33
N THR A 28 -29.51 3.86 -13.28
CA THR A 28 -30.06 2.81 -14.16
C THR A 28 -29.99 3.22 -15.65
N TYR A 29 -30.43 4.44 -15.96
CA TYR A 29 -30.46 4.94 -17.33
C TYR A 29 -29.06 5.06 -17.95
N PHE A 30 -28.12 5.65 -17.22
CA PHE A 30 -26.74 5.79 -17.70
C PHE A 30 -26.00 4.47 -17.72
N THR A 31 -26.25 3.55 -16.78
CA THR A 31 -25.67 2.19 -16.82
C THR A 31 -26.06 1.48 -18.11
N LEU A 32 -27.33 1.50 -18.49
CA LEU A 32 -27.79 0.89 -19.75
C LEU A 32 -27.14 1.56 -20.97
N LYS A 33 -27.13 2.89 -21.02
CA LYS A 33 -26.50 3.61 -22.13
C LYS A 33 -25.00 3.32 -22.27
N LEU A 34 -24.29 3.22 -21.15
CA LEU A 34 -22.88 2.88 -21.14
C LEU A 34 -22.68 1.42 -21.54
N PHE A 35 -23.53 0.51 -21.08
CA PHE A 35 -23.51 -0.88 -21.50
C PHE A 35 -23.60 -1.00 -23.02
N ASP A 36 -24.61 -0.39 -23.64
CA ASP A 36 -24.80 -0.45 -25.10
C ASP A 36 -23.58 0.10 -25.84
N LEU A 37 -23.08 1.27 -25.43
CA LEU A 37 -21.91 1.91 -26.05
C LEU A 37 -20.63 1.10 -25.89
N ILE A 38 -20.43 0.45 -24.74
CA ILE A 38 -19.25 -0.36 -24.47
C ILE A 38 -19.33 -1.68 -25.23
N MET A 39 -20.49 -2.34 -25.24
CA MET A 39 -20.70 -3.58 -25.96
C MET A 39 -20.48 -3.42 -27.47
N GLU A 40 -20.99 -2.34 -28.07
CA GLU A 40 -20.71 -2.01 -29.48
C GLU A 40 -19.20 -1.92 -29.77
N LYS A 41 -18.43 -1.34 -28.85
CA LYS A 41 -16.98 -1.18 -29.01
C LYS A 41 -16.21 -2.48 -28.80
N LEU A 42 -16.70 -3.36 -27.92
CA LEU A 42 -16.04 -4.60 -27.55
C LEU A 42 -16.42 -5.77 -28.47
N GLU A 43 -17.51 -5.65 -29.22
CA GLU A 43 -17.96 -6.68 -30.15
C GLU A 43 -16.84 -7.12 -31.11
N GLY A 44 -16.64 -8.43 -31.23
CA GLY A 44 -15.60 -9.03 -32.06
C GLY A 44 -14.17 -8.93 -31.51
N GLN A 45 -13.95 -8.29 -30.36
CA GLN A 45 -12.64 -8.25 -29.72
C GLN A 45 -12.38 -9.52 -28.89
N PRO A 46 -11.12 -10.01 -28.83
CA PRO A 46 -10.76 -11.18 -28.02
C PRO A 46 -11.09 -11.05 -26.52
N VAL A 47 -11.15 -9.82 -26.01
CA VAL A 47 -11.49 -9.53 -24.61
C VAL A 47 -12.92 -9.97 -24.25
N MET A 48 -13.84 -10.04 -25.22
CA MET A 48 -15.21 -10.53 -24.96
C MET A 48 -15.22 -11.97 -24.48
N ASN A 49 -14.34 -12.83 -25.02
CA ASN A 49 -14.23 -14.20 -24.54
C ASN A 49 -13.80 -14.26 -23.06
N LEU A 50 -12.89 -13.38 -22.63
CA LEU A 50 -12.48 -13.29 -21.23
C LEU A 50 -13.65 -12.82 -20.35
N ILE A 51 -14.39 -11.80 -20.79
CA ILE A 51 -15.51 -11.27 -20.04
C ILE A 51 -16.61 -12.32 -19.87
N GLU A 52 -17.03 -12.96 -20.97
CA GLU A 52 -18.14 -13.91 -20.99
C GLU A 52 -17.82 -15.23 -20.28
N HIS A 53 -16.59 -15.76 -20.45
CA HIS A 53 -16.27 -17.10 -19.97
C HIS A 53 -15.50 -17.12 -18.66
N VAL A 54 -14.96 -15.96 -18.21
CA VAL A 54 -14.18 -15.87 -16.97
C VAL A 54 -14.78 -14.84 -16.02
N VAL A 55 -14.88 -13.58 -16.43
CA VAL A 55 -15.26 -12.50 -15.49
C VAL A 55 -16.70 -12.65 -15.02
N MET A 56 -17.66 -12.73 -15.95
CA MET A 56 -19.08 -12.79 -15.61
C MET A 56 -19.44 -14.04 -14.79
N PRO A 57 -18.96 -15.26 -15.12
CA PRO A 57 -19.20 -16.43 -14.29
C PRO A 57 -18.55 -16.36 -12.90
N SER A 58 -17.42 -15.64 -12.76
CA SER A 58 -16.73 -15.53 -11.47
C SER A 58 -17.46 -14.62 -10.48
N LEU A 59 -18.40 -13.78 -10.92
CA LEU A 59 -19.10 -12.83 -10.06
C LEU A 59 -19.87 -13.51 -8.93
N GLU A 60 -20.54 -14.63 -9.22
CA GLU A 60 -21.29 -15.40 -8.22
C GLU A 60 -20.33 -15.96 -7.15
N THR A 61 -19.24 -16.59 -7.58
CA THR A 61 -18.22 -17.11 -6.67
C THR A 61 -17.60 -16.00 -5.82
N PHE A 62 -17.29 -14.84 -6.38
CA PHE A 62 -16.74 -13.73 -5.60
C PHE A 62 -17.75 -13.17 -4.59
N SER A 63 -19.03 -13.08 -4.97
CA SER A 63 -20.10 -12.67 -4.06
C SER A 63 -20.26 -13.65 -2.90
N GLU A 64 -20.20 -14.96 -3.17
CA GLU A 64 -20.24 -15.99 -2.13
C GLU A 64 -19.02 -15.92 -1.22
N MET A 65 -17.82 -15.74 -1.79
CA MET A 65 -16.59 -15.59 -1.00
C MET A 65 -16.66 -14.37 -0.08
N GLU A 66 -17.16 -13.23 -0.59
CA GLU A 66 -17.32 -12.00 0.20
C GLU A 66 -18.36 -12.18 1.32
N TYR A 67 -19.49 -12.81 1.01
CA TYR A 67 -20.54 -13.09 1.99
C TYR A 67 -20.07 -14.04 3.11
N ASN A 68 -19.37 -15.12 2.73
CA ASN A 68 -18.88 -16.12 3.69
C ASN A 68 -17.72 -15.58 4.53
N GLY A 69 -16.91 -14.68 3.96
CA GLY A 69 -15.76 -14.09 4.64
C GLY A 69 -14.69 -15.12 5.01
N LEU A 70 -13.90 -14.78 6.02
CA LEU A 70 -12.82 -15.62 6.54
C LEU A 70 -12.87 -15.60 8.07
N ASP A 71 -12.78 -16.78 8.68
CA ASP A 71 -12.64 -16.90 10.13
C ASP A 71 -11.20 -16.54 10.53
N VAL A 72 -11.05 -15.62 11.47
CA VAL A 72 -9.77 -15.06 11.90
C VAL A 72 -9.71 -15.09 13.43
N ASP A 73 -8.69 -15.77 13.95
CA ASP A 73 -8.38 -15.78 15.38
C ASP A 73 -7.81 -14.41 15.81
N LEU A 74 -8.67 -13.60 16.42
CA LEU A 74 -8.33 -12.26 16.88
C LEU A 74 -7.35 -12.28 18.05
N ASP A 75 -7.43 -13.27 18.94
CA ASP A 75 -6.54 -13.38 20.11
C ASP A 75 -5.12 -13.69 19.67
N ASN A 76 -4.97 -14.60 18.70
CA ASN A 76 -3.67 -14.90 18.11
C ASN A 76 -3.13 -13.69 17.32
N LEU A 77 -3.98 -12.99 16.57
CA LEU A 77 -3.57 -11.78 15.84
C LEU A 77 -3.08 -10.68 16.80
N GLU A 78 -3.76 -10.49 17.94
CA GLU A 78 -3.36 -9.53 18.96
C GLU A 78 -2.04 -9.96 19.63
N SER A 79 -1.86 -11.25 19.92
CA SER A 79 -0.62 -11.81 20.47
C SER A 79 0.58 -11.57 19.54
N VAL A 80 0.41 -11.85 18.25
CA VAL A 80 1.42 -11.57 17.22
C VAL A 80 1.70 -10.06 17.14
N GLY A 81 0.66 -9.23 17.16
CA GLY A 81 0.80 -7.77 17.16
C GLY A 81 1.60 -7.24 18.36
N LYS A 82 1.35 -7.77 19.56
CA LYS A 82 2.12 -7.44 20.78
C LYS A 82 3.58 -7.86 20.65
N LYS A 83 3.85 -9.07 20.14
CA LYS A 83 5.21 -9.57 19.91
C LYS A 83 5.99 -8.70 18.92
N LEU A 84 5.39 -8.37 17.78
CA LEU A 84 6.01 -7.51 16.78
C LEU A 84 6.28 -6.11 17.32
N ARG A 85 5.35 -5.55 18.10
CA ARG A 85 5.58 -4.25 18.75
C ARG A 85 6.76 -4.29 19.71
N SER A 86 6.85 -5.33 20.56
CA SER A 86 7.99 -5.49 21.47
C SER A 86 9.30 -5.59 20.70
N ASN A 87 9.37 -6.46 19.68
CA ASN A 87 10.56 -6.63 18.87
C ASN A 87 10.98 -5.33 18.18
N ASN A 88 10.03 -4.59 17.60
CA ASN A 88 10.34 -3.30 16.95
C ASN A 88 10.89 -2.28 17.96
N MET A 89 10.36 -2.24 19.19
CA MET A 89 10.88 -1.35 20.23
C MET A 89 12.29 -1.76 20.66
N ASP A 90 12.54 -3.06 20.84
CA ASP A 90 13.86 -3.58 21.22
C ASP A 90 14.91 -3.30 20.12
N GLU A 91 14.54 -3.47 18.84
CA GLU A 91 15.40 -3.15 17.70
C GLU A 91 15.65 -1.64 17.57
N GLU A 92 14.63 -0.82 17.79
CA GLU A 92 14.74 0.64 17.78
C GLU A 92 15.66 1.14 18.90
N ASP A 93 15.48 0.64 20.12
CA ASP A 93 16.33 0.96 21.26
C ASP A 93 17.79 0.52 21.02
N PHE A 94 17.99 -0.65 20.41
CA PHE A 94 19.32 -1.10 20.00
C PHE A 94 19.97 -0.13 19.02
N LEU A 95 19.23 0.34 18.01
CA LEU A 95 19.76 1.30 17.03
C LEU A 95 20.18 2.62 17.68
N TYR A 96 19.48 3.08 18.73
CA TYR A 96 19.89 4.26 19.49
C TYR A 96 21.15 4.07 20.35
N THR A 97 21.65 2.84 20.51
CA THR A 97 22.96 2.59 21.13
C THR A 97 24.13 2.82 20.15
N CYS A 98 23.86 2.84 18.85
CA CYS A 98 24.87 3.12 17.84
C CYS A 98 25.29 4.59 17.89
N LYS A 99 26.61 4.84 17.92
CA LYS A 99 27.18 6.20 18.08
C LYS A 99 26.65 7.24 17.09
N SER A 100 26.37 6.81 15.86
CA SER A 100 25.94 7.68 14.76
C SER A 100 24.42 7.92 14.73
N VAL A 101 23.65 7.39 15.69
CA VAL A 101 22.17 7.49 15.75
C VAL A 101 21.77 8.23 17.02
N THR A 102 20.82 9.16 16.90
CA THR A 102 20.35 9.99 18.01
C THR A 102 18.88 9.72 18.31
N LYS A 103 18.43 9.91 19.56
CA LYS A 103 17.02 9.71 19.95
C LYS A 103 16.01 10.63 19.26
N MET A 104 16.47 11.68 18.58
CA MET A 104 15.61 12.57 17.79
C MET A 104 15.39 12.04 16.36
N ASP A 105 16.17 11.04 15.94
CA ASP A 105 16.05 10.43 14.63
C ASP A 105 14.82 9.52 14.56
N ASN A 106 13.86 9.88 13.72
CA ASN A 106 12.80 8.97 13.29
C ASN A 106 13.34 7.93 12.30
N LEU A 107 13.54 6.69 12.76
CA LEU A 107 14.09 5.58 11.98
C LEU A 107 13.14 5.03 10.91
N SER A 108 11.86 5.42 10.95
CA SER A 108 10.89 5.13 9.88
C SER A 108 10.89 6.18 8.77
N SER A 109 11.65 7.27 8.91
CA SER A 109 11.75 8.33 7.91
C SER A 109 12.90 8.09 6.94
N ASN A 110 12.58 7.95 5.65
CA ASN A 110 13.59 7.85 4.60
C ASN A 110 14.57 9.04 4.61
N HIS A 111 14.10 10.23 5.00
CA HIS A 111 14.96 11.41 5.08
C HIS A 111 16.03 11.26 6.16
N ASN A 112 15.64 10.84 7.37
CA ASN A 112 16.57 10.67 8.48
C ASN A 112 17.52 9.50 8.22
N LEU A 113 17.05 8.42 7.59
CA LEU A 113 17.92 7.30 7.19
C LEU A 113 18.98 7.75 6.19
N ILE A 114 18.63 8.58 5.20
CA ILE A 114 19.61 9.15 4.26
C ILE A 114 20.64 10.00 5.00
N GLU A 115 20.19 10.80 5.96
CA GLU A 115 21.09 11.63 6.77
C GLU A 115 22.05 10.77 7.60
N ILE A 116 21.52 9.84 8.41
CA ILE A 116 22.32 8.95 9.25
C ILE A 116 23.33 8.17 8.43
N LEU A 117 22.90 7.56 7.32
CA LEU A 117 23.73 6.62 6.57
C LEU A 117 24.76 7.33 5.69
N TYR A 118 24.43 8.47 5.09
CA TYR A 118 25.21 9.01 3.96
C TYR A 118 25.67 10.45 4.12
N THR A 119 24.83 11.36 4.66
CA THR A 119 25.07 12.81 4.48
C THR A 119 25.33 13.60 5.76
N ARG A 120 24.98 13.08 6.93
CA ARG A 120 25.21 13.76 8.21
C ARG A 120 26.67 13.61 8.64
N GLU A 121 27.28 14.73 8.99
CA GLU A 121 28.59 14.79 9.65
C GLU A 121 28.51 14.09 11.02
N ASP A 122 29.47 13.24 11.35
CA ASP A 122 29.44 12.30 12.48
C ASP A 122 28.38 11.17 12.37
N GLY A 123 27.78 11.02 11.19
CA GLY A 123 26.93 9.90 10.82
C GLY A 123 27.72 8.61 10.54
N MET A 124 27.20 7.76 9.66
CA MET A 124 27.96 6.60 9.16
C MET A 124 28.79 6.94 7.91
N GLU A 125 28.45 8.03 7.22
CA GLU A 125 29.18 8.58 6.06
C GLU A 125 29.50 7.53 4.97
N LEU A 126 28.58 6.57 4.80
CA LEU A 126 28.71 5.51 3.81
C LEU A 126 28.49 6.06 2.40
N TYR A 127 29.13 5.44 1.42
CA TYR A 127 28.87 5.79 0.03
C TYR A 127 27.56 5.13 -0.43
N PRO A 128 26.58 5.91 -0.93
CA PRO A 128 25.30 5.35 -1.34
C PRO A 128 25.46 4.50 -2.59
N PRO A 129 25.03 3.23 -2.57
CA PRO A 129 25.23 2.34 -3.71
C PRO A 129 24.30 2.65 -4.87
N ASP A 130 23.16 3.28 -4.60
CA ASP A 130 22.18 3.65 -5.61
C ASP A 130 21.49 4.99 -5.29
N LYS A 131 20.92 5.61 -6.32
CA LYS A 131 20.24 6.91 -6.25
C LYS A 131 18.88 6.84 -6.91
N THR A 132 17.93 7.58 -6.34
CA THR A 132 16.61 7.81 -6.93
C THR A 132 16.70 8.55 -8.27
N ALA A 133 15.63 8.52 -9.07
CA ALA A 133 15.54 9.27 -10.33
C ALA A 133 15.79 10.79 -10.21
N LYS A 134 15.62 11.35 -9.00
CA LYS A 134 15.91 12.76 -8.68
C LYS A 134 17.36 12.99 -8.21
N GLY A 135 18.23 11.98 -8.30
CA GLY A 135 19.64 12.04 -7.93
C GLY A 135 19.93 11.96 -6.42
N LYS A 136 18.92 11.82 -5.56
CA LYS A 136 19.10 11.66 -4.11
C LYS A 136 19.48 10.21 -3.76
N PRO A 137 20.34 9.98 -2.75
CA PRO A 137 20.62 8.64 -2.23
C PRO A 137 19.35 7.83 -1.93
N SER A 138 19.38 6.54 -2.24
CA SER A 138 18.25 5.63 -1.98
C SER A 138 18.42 4.89 -0.66
N VAL A 139 17.30 4.69 0.04
CA VAL A 139 17.18 3.83 1.24
C VAL A 139 16.10 2.76 1.04
N SER A 140 15.87 2.39 -0.22
CA SER A 140 14.98 1.28 -0.55
C SER A 140 15.54 -0.04 -0.01
N ALA A 141 14.68 -1.02 0.30
CA ALA A 141 15.13 -2.31 0.81
C ALA A 141 16.18 -3.00 -0.10
N PRO A 142 16.06 -3.00 -1.45
CA PRO A 142 17.12 -3.49 -2.32
C PRO A 142 18.46 -2.75 -2.16
N THR A 143 18.42 -1.43 -2.06
CA THR A 143 19.63 -0.59 -1.89
C THR A 143 20.31 -0.88 -0.56
N LEU A 144 19.55 -1.02 0.53
CA LEU A 144 20.09 -1.33 1.86
C LEU A 144 20.70 -2.74 1.94
N LYS A 145 20.13 -3.72 1.22
CA LYS A 145 20.72 -5.06 1.11
C LYS A 145 22.06 -5.03 0.41
N LEU A 146 22.16 -4.31 -0.71
CA LEU A 146 23.42 -4.18 -1.44
C LEU A 146 24.49 -3.46 -0.59
N LEU A 147 24.08 -2.43 0.15
CA LEU A 147 24.96 -1.75 1.11
C LEU A 147 25.49 -2.73 2.17
N LEU A 148 24.62 -3.58 2.74
CA LEU A 148 24.99 -4.59 3.71
C LEU A 148 25.97 -5.62 3.13
N GLU A 149 25.74 -6.09 1.90
CA GLU A 149 26.64 -7.01 1.19
C GLU A 149 28.04 -6.39 0.99
N HIS A 150 28.09 -5.11 0.59
CA HIS A 150 29.35 -4.39 0.46
C HIS A 150 30.09 -4.26 1.80
N ILE A 151 29.37 -3.94 2.88
CA ILE A 151 29.95 -3.85 4.24
C ILE A 151 30.51 -5.21 4.66
N ASN A 152 29.73 -6.29 4.52
CA ASN A 152 30.18 -7.63 4.89
C ASN A 152 31.42 -8.07 4.10
N SER A 153 31.44 -7.82 2.78
CA SER A 153 32.59 -8.13 1.93
C SER A 153 33.85 -7.36 2.36
N GLU A 154 33.69 -6.10 2.76
CA GLU A 154 34.81 -5.27 3.25
C GLU A 154 35.28 -5.67 4.65
N LEU A 155 34.38 -6.17 5.50
CA LEU A 155 34.76 -6.72 6.81
C LEU A 155 35.52 -8.05 6.66
N GLU A 156 35.08 -8.91 5.74
CA GLU A 156 35.77 -10.17 5.42
C GLU A 156 37.15 -9.96 4.80
N SER A 157 37.34 -8.90 4.00
CA SER A 157 38.64 -8.58 3.40
C SER A 157 39.66 -8.02 4.40
N ARG A 158 39.19 -7.48 5.53
CA ARG A 158 39.99 -6.87 6.60
C ARG A 158 40.27 -7.81 7.77
N GLY A 159 39.51 -8.90 7.91
CA GLY A 159 39.74 -9.97 8.89
C GLY A 159 40.79 -10.97 8.42
#